data_AF-A0A930HDR0-F1
#
_entry.id   AF-A0A930HDR0-F1
#
_cell.length_a   1.000
_cell.length_b   1.000
_cell.length_c   1.000
_cell.angle_alpha   90.00
_cell.angle_beta   90.00
_cell.angle_gamma   90.00
#
_symmetry.space_group_name_H-M   'P 1'
#
loop_
_entity.id
_entity.type
_entity.pdbx_description
1 polymer ?
#
loop_
_entity_poly.entity_id
_entity_poly.type
_entity_poly.pdbx_seq_one_letter_code
_entity_poly.pdbx_strand_id
1 'polypeptide(L)'
;DPSNFERLYAYHAGLSFNDNLERLVDSTNGIVGRIPKFAIDSYTREKIYDSVPRAESFLESPEYEDLRCDLDNRAYKVQAEIAIAAFIDNVNLRGRIIEYLITDNGSNLKMQIIDALNHNRPLPEFKTEDKLGDYSKPYPDYYTETDIKTKVLFLDGNPKAYNIDKLLEFLSLKDSIYMIYLLGVDEDGRIVSRLCSAFDPRLIEATNIQHHWAGRNTRGVTQFVGSALRDILLSDGPTGINQDIAYDFLDVLMNR
;
A
#
# COMPACT_ATOMS: atom_id res chain seq x y z
N ASP A 1 -31.65 8.63 9.76
CA ASP A 1 -31.44 9.28 11.06
C ASP A 1 -30.96 8.24 12.07
N PRO A 2 -29.84 8.45 12.80
CA PRO A 2 -29.36 7.46 13.76
C PRO A 2 -30.27 7.49 15.00
N SER A 3 -31.09 6.45 15.18
CA SER A 3 -32.12 6.34 16.24
C SER A 3 -31.60 6.45 17.68
N ASN A 4 -30.28 6.41 17.89
CA ASN A 4 -29.63 6.48 19.20
C ASN A 4 -28.84 7.77 19.44
N PHE A 5 -28.82 8.71 18.49
CA PHE A 5 -27.96 9.90 18.56
C PHE A 5 -28.31 10.80 19.76
N GLU A 6 -29.58 11.17 19.92
CA GLU A 6 -30.10 11.97 21.03
C GLU A 6 -29.73 11.36 22.39
N ARG A 7 -29.90 10.04 22.51
CA ARG A 7 -29.60 9.30 23.74
C ARG A 7 -28.11 9.30 24.05
N LEU A 8 -27.25 9.05 23.06
CA LEU A 8 -25.79 9.11 23.22
C LEU A 8 -25.34 10.53 23.56
N TYR A 9 -25.84 11.55 22.86
CA TYR A 9 -25.53 12.94 23.11
C TYR A 9 -25.89 13.36 24.53
N ALA A 10 -27.05 12.97 25.04
CA ALA A 10 -27.47 13.25 26.42
C ALA A 10 -26.52 12.66 27.49
N TYR A 11 -25.93 11.48 27.24
CA TYR A 11 -24.91 10.90 28.14
C TYR A 11 -23.60 11.69 28.16
N HIS A 12 -23.28 12.40 27.06
CA HIS A 12 -22.05 13.18 26.95
C HIS A 12 -22.24 14.66 27.34
N ALA A 13 -23.43 15.23 27.13
CA ALA A 13 -23.74 16.62 27.42
C ALA A 13 -23.75 16.95 28.93
N GLY A 14 -23.91 15.94 29.78
CA GLY A 14 -23.84 16.09 31.24
C GLY A 14 -22.43 16.13 31.83
N LEU A 15 -21.39 15.94 31.02
CA LEU A 15 -19.98 15.98 31.43
C LEU A 15 -19.32 17.23 30.85
N SER A 16 -18.39 17.83 31.61
CA SER A 16 -17.58 18.92 31.05
C SER A 16 -16.69 18.37 29.93
N PHE A 17 -16.21 19.25 29.05
CA PHE A 17 -15.29 18.86 27.98
C PHE A 17 -14.05 18.12 28.53
N ASN A 18 -13.50 18.59 29.65
CA ASN A 18 -12.32 17.99 30.27
C ASN A 18 -12.61 16.59 30.84
N ASP A 19 -13.76 16.40 31.49
CA ASP A 19 -14.15 15.09 32.04
C ASP A 19 -14.46 14.08 30.93
N ASN A 20 -15.05 14.53 29.82
CA ASN A 20 -15.24 13.70 28.64
C ASN A 20 -13.90 13.30 28.01
N LEU A 21 -12.95 14.23 27.91
CA LEU A 21 -11.62 13.98 27.36
C LEU A 21 -10.85 12.98 28.21
N GLU A 22 -10.79 13.20 29.53
CA GLU A 22 -10.14 12.30 30.49
C GLU A 22 -10.74 10.90 30.43
N ARG A 23 -12.08 10.79 30.44
CA ARG A 23 -12.77 9.50 30.31
C ARG A 23 -12.47 8.80 28.98
N LEU A 24 -12.43 9.52 27.86
CA LEU A 24 -12.10 8.93 26.55
C LEU A 24 -10.66 8.42 26.52
N VAL A 25 -9.73 9.18 27.10
CA VAL A 25 -8.31 8.81 27.27
C VAL A 25 -8.18 7.56 28.16
N ASP A 26 -8.87 7.53 29.29
CA ASP A 26 -8.88 6.37 30.20
C ASP A 26 -9.53 5.13 29.57
N SER A 27 -10.60 5.34 28.80
CA SER A 27 -11.25 4.27 28.03
C SER A 27 -10.32 3.71 26.94
N THR A 28 -9.40 4.52 26.41
CA THR A 28 -8.39 4.06 25.44
C THR A 28 -7.25 3.31 26.12
N ASN A 29 -6.90 3.66 27.37
CA ASN A 29 -5.88 2.96 28.17
C ASN A 29 -6.26 1.49 28.47
N GLY A 30 -7.56 1.16 28.53
CA GLY A 30 -8.06 -0.19 28.75
C GLY A 30 -8.13 -1.08 27.49
N ILE A 31 -7.81 -0.57 26.30
CA ILE A 31 -7.88 -1.34 25.06
C ILE A 31 -6.62 -2.20 24.91
N VAL A 32 -6.76 -3.51 25.11
CA VAL A 32 -5.70 -4.48 24.85
C VAL A 32 -5.78 -4.96 23.40
N GLY A 33 -4.66 -4.90 22.68
CA GLY A 33 -4.58 -5.33 21.29
C GLY A 33 -4.81 -6.83 21.14
N ARG A 34 -5.78 -7.20 20.30
CA ARG A 34 -6.14 -8.61 20.02
C ARG A 34 -5.26 -9.27 18.95
N ILE A 35 -4.58 -8.48 18.11
CA ILE A 35 -3.72 -8.98 17.03
C ILE A 35 -2.27 -9.00 17.55
N PRO A 36 -1.62 -10.16 17.61
CA PRO A 36 -0.24 -10.26 18.03
C PRO A 36 0.71 -9.76 16.94
N LYS A 37 1.81 -9.16 17.37
CA LYS A 37 2.98 -8.80 16.58
C LYS A 37 3.55 -10.05 15.91
N PHE A 38 4.02 -9.94 14.66
CA PHE A 38 4.69 -11.06 14.01
C PHE A 38 5.96 -11.41 14.78
N ALA A 39 6.09 -12.68 15.17
CA ALA A 39 7.22 -13.13 15.97
C ALA A 39 8.46 -13.28 15.08
N ILE A 40 9.57 -12.69 15.50
CA ILE A 40 10.84 -12.73 14.77
C ILE A 40 11.88 -13.38 15.66
N ASP A 41 12.10 -14.67 15.46
CA ASP A 41 13.23 -15.40 16.04
C ASP A 41 14.50 -15.22 15.18
N SER A 42 15.60 -15.86 15.56
CA SER A 42 16.85 -15.76 14.83
C SER A 42 16.77 -16.31 13.41
N TYR A 43 15.98 -17.38 13.19
CA TYR A 43 15.83 -18.00 11.87
C TYR A 43 14.95 -17.15 10.95
N THR A 44 13.83 -16.62 11.47
CA THR A 44 12.98 -15.67 10.74
C THR A 44 13.75 -14.40 10.39
N ARG A 45 14.57 -13.88 11.31
CA ARG A 45 15.44 -12.72 11.03
C ARG A 45 16.37 -13.02 9.86
N GLU A 46 17.10 -14.14 9.89
CA GLU A 46 17.99 -14.53 8.80
C GLU A 46 17.25 -14.57 7.45
N LYS A 47 16.03 -15.13 7.41
CA LYS A 47 15.22 -15.15 6.19
C LYS A 47 14.77 -13.78 5.70
N ILE A 48 14.44 -12.87 6.61
CA ILE A 48 14.12 -11.48 6.26
C ILE A 48 15.37 -10.80 5.69
N TYR A 49 16.56 -11.04 6.24
CA TYR A 49 17.82 -10.53 5.69
C TYR A 49 18.12 -11.11 4.30
N ASP A 50 17.93 -12.42 4.10
CA ASP A 50 18.09 -13.11 2.81
C ASP A 50 17.19 -12.52 1.71
N SER A 51 16.14 -11.77 2.07
CA SER A 51 15.24 -11.14 1.09
C SER A 51 15.90 -10.01 0.28
N VAL A 52 16.93 -9.35 0.82
CA VAL A 52 17.65 -8.26 0.14
C VAL A 52 18.46 -8.77 -1.06
N PRO A 53 19.41 -9.72 -0.91
CA PRO A 53 20.16 -10.25 -2.05
C PRO A 53 19.25 -11.03 -3.02
N ARG A 54 18.15 -11.62 -2.52
CA ARG A 54 17.14 -12.26 -3.36
C ARG A 54 16.41 -11.25 -4.25
N ALA A 55 16.02 -10.10 -3.70
CA ALA A 55 15.44 -9.01 -4.47
C ALA A 55 16.42 -8.44 -5.50
N GLU A 56 17.69 -8.30 -5.14
CA GLU A 56 18.74 -7.85 -6.07
C GLU A 56 18.89 -8.82 -7.24
N SER A 57 18.95 -10.12 -6.98
CA SER A 57 19.00 -11.17 -8.01
C SER A 57 17.76 -11.14 -8.92
N PHE A 58 16.58 -10.86 -8.36
CA PHE A 58 15.35 -10.73 -9.14
C PHE A 58 15.39 -9.53 -10.09
N LEU A 59 15.92 -8.37 -9.67
CA LEU A 59 16.00 -7.18 -10.52
C LEU A 59 16.85 -7.40 -11.79
N GLU A 60 17.79 -8.33 -11.75
CA GLU A 60 18.64 -8.71 -12.89
C GLU A 60 18.04 -9.85 -13.74
N SER A 61 16.89 -10.38 -13.34
CA SER A 61 16.30 -11.59 -13.91
C SER A 61 15.29 -11.27 -15.02
N PRO A 62 15.04 -12.23 -15.95
CA PRO A 62 13.99 -12.07 -16.95
C PRO A 62 12.58 -12.00 -16.34
N GLU A 63 12.37 -12.57 -15.15
CA GLU A 63 11.10 -12.51 -14.42
C GLU A 63 10.74 -11.08 -13.98
N TYR A 64 11.72 -10.26 -13.61
CA TYR A 64 11.47 -8.84 -13.32
C TYR A 64 10.94 -8.10 -14.56
N GLU A 65 11.58 -8.31 -15.71
CA GLU A 65 11.17 -7.66 -16.95
C GLU A 65 9.80 -8.15 -17.43
N ASP A 66 9.50 -9.44 -17.25
CA ASP A 66 8.19 -10.01 -17.51
C ASP A 66 7.10 -9.46 -16.57
N LEU A 67 7.39 -9.32 -15.26
CA LEU A 67 6.46 -8.70 -14.31
C LEU A 67 6.19 -7.23 -14.67
N ARG A 68 7.25 -6.48 -14.99
CA ARG A 68 7.16 -5.07 -15.40
C ARG A 68 6.31 -4.93 -16.66
N CYS A 69 6.62 -5.70 -17.71
CA CYS A 69 5.86 -5.67 -18.95
C CYS A 69 4.40 -6.08 -18.76
N ASP A 70 4.10 -7.07 -17.91
CA ASP A 70 2.71 -7.46 -17.63
C ASP A 70 1.93 -6.33 -16.95
N LEU A 71 2.49 -5.71 -15.90
CA LEU A 71 1.85 -4.59 -15.20
C LEU A 71 1.68 -3.35 -16.10
N ASP A 72 2.70 -3.01 -16.88
CA ASP A 72 2.63 -1.92 -17.86
C ASP A 72 1.52 -2.18 -18.89
N ASN A 73 1.43 -3.40 -19.43
CA ASN A 73 0.38 -3.79 -20.37
C ASN A 73 -1.01 -3.78 -19.74
N ARG A 74 -1.15 -4.19 -18.47
CA ARG A 74 -2.42 -4.14 -17.73
C ARG A 74 -2.88 -2.70 -17.54
N ALA A 75 -1.98 -1.81 -17.10
CA ALA A 75 -2.27 -0.39 -16.94
C ALA A 75 -2.61 0.28 -18.28
N TYR A 76 -1.85 -0.01 -19.34
CA TYR A 76 -2.10 0.53 -20.67
C TYR A 76 -3.50 0.18 -21.22
N LYS A 77 -3.97 -1.05 -20.98
CA LYS A 77 -5.30 -1.52 -21.44
C LYS A 77 -6.48 -0.75 -20.83
N VAL A 78 -6.30 -0.16 -19.65
CA VAL A 78 -7.34 0.58 -18.90
C VAL A 78 -6.95 2.03 -18.64
N GLN A 79 -6.02 2.59 -19.43
CA GLN A 79 -5.45 3.91 -19.19
C GLN A 79 -6.50 5.04 -19.21
N ALA A 80 -7.52 4.92 -20.07
CA ALA A 80 -8.58 5.91 -20.17
C ALA A 80 -9.43 5.91 -18.88
N GLU A 81 -9.76 4.73 -18.36
CA GLU A 81 -10.51 4.58 -17.13
C GLU A 81 -9.70 4.97 -15.90
N ILE A 82 -8.40 4.72 -15.89
CA ILE A 82 -7.49 5.22 -14.85
C ILE A 82 -7.49 6.76 -14.84
N ALA A 83 -7.40 7.40 -16.02
CA ALA A 83 -7.45 8.85 -16.13
C ALA A 83 -8.77 9.41 -15.58
N ILE A 84 -9.91 8.78 -15.88
CA ILE A 84 -11.22 9.17 -15.31
C ILE A 84 -11.23 8.97 -13.80
N ALA A 85 -10.79 7.80 -13.33
CA ALA A 85 -10.79 7.46 -11.90
C ALA A 85 -9.87 8.38 -11.09
N ALA A 86 -8.80 8.93 -11.68
CA ALA A 86 -7.87 9.85 -11.02
C ALA A 86 -8.57 11.09 -10.43
N PHE A 87 -9.68 11.52 -11.05
CA PHE A 87 -10.48 12.68 -10.61
C PHE A 87 -11.55 12.34 -9.57
N ILE A 88 -11.65 11.10 -9.10
CA ILE A 88 -12.53 10.75 -7.98
C ILE A 88 -11.99 11.37 -6.69
N ASP A 89 -12.80 12.20 -6.03
CA ASP A 89 -12.43 12.93 -4.79
C ASP A 89 -12.09 11.98 -3.63
N ASN A 90 -12.83 10.88 -3.51
CA ASN A 90 -12.58 9.90 -2.47
C ASN A 90 -11.32 9.10 -2.80
N VAL A 91 -10.20 9.50 -2.19
CA VAL A 91 -8.86 8.92 -2.39
C VAL A 91 -8.84 7.40 -2.19
N ASN A 92 -9.56 6.89 -1.18
CA ASN A 92 -9.60 5.45 -0.91
C ASN A 92 -10.37 4.70 -2.01
N LEU A 93 -11.50 5.25 -2.46
CA LEU A 93 -12.28 4.66 -3.55
C LEU A 93 -11.49 4.69 -4.86
N ARG A 94 -10.86 5.82 -5.17
CA ARG A 94 -9.99 6.02 -6.33
C ARG A 94 -8.89 4.97 -6.41
N GLY A 95 -8.10 4.82 -5.34
CA GLY A 95 -7.01 3.83 -5.29
C GLY A 95 -7.53 2.42 -5.58
N ARG A 96 -8.56 2.01 -4.85
CA ARG A 96 -9.18 0.68 -4.99
C ARG A 96 -9.73 0.40 -6.39
N ILE A 97 -10.28 1.41 -7.08
CA ILE A 97 -10.74 1.25 -8.46
C ILE A 97 -9.56 1.02 -9.38
N ILE A 98 -8.52 1.84 -9.29
CA ILE A 98 -7.34 1.75 -10.16
C ILE A 98 -6.61 0.42 -9.95
N GLU A 99 -6.40 0.04 -8.69
CA GLU A 99 -5.87 -1.28 -8.30
C GLU A 99 -6.67 -2.40 -8.97
N TYR A 100 -8.00 -2.38 -8.81
CA TYR A 100 -8.88 -3.40 -9.38
C TYR A 100 -8.87 -3.42 -10.92
N LEU A 101 -8.86 -2.26 -11.57
CA LEU A 101 -8.79 -2.15 -13.02
C LEU A 101 -7.51 -2.78 -13.57
N ILE A 102 -6.38 -2.67 -12.87
CA ILE A 102 -5.10 -3.22 -13.32
C ILE A 102 -5.04 -4.73 -13.06
N THR A 103 -5.46 -5.20 -11.89
CA THR A 103 -5.20 -6.58 -11.45
C THR A 103 -6.24 -7.58 -11.92
N ASP A 104 -7.49 -7.16 -12.12
CA ASP A 104 -8.56 -8.07 -12.53
C ASP A 104 -8.46 -8.47 -14.02
N ASN A 105 -8.64 -9.76 -14.30
CA ASN A 105 -8.48 -10.38 -15.62
C ASN A 105 -9.73 -10.32 -16.52
N GLY A 106 -10.63 -9.35 -16.32
CA GLY A 106 -11.80 -9.14 -17.18
C GLY A 106 -13.09 -9.73 -16.63
N SER A 107 -13.26 -9.72 -15.31
CA SER A 107 -14.51 -10.12 -14.67
C SER A 107 -15.67 -9.21 -15.08
N ASN A 108 -16.89 -9.71 -14.84
CA ASN A 108 -18.11 -8.90 -15.04
C ASN A 108 -18.07 -7.60 -14.21
N LEU A 109 -17.55 -7.67 -12.99
CA LEU A 109 -17.43 -6.50 -12.13
C LEU A 109 -16.47 -5.45 -12.71
N LYS A 110 -15.34 -5.86 -13.31
CA LYS A 110 -14.45 -4.95 -14.02
C LYS A 110 -15.15 -4.26 -15.18
N MET A 111 -15.92 -5.00 -15.99
CA MET A 111 -16.71 -4.42 -17.08
C MET A 111 -17.77 -3.42 -16.58
N GLN A 112 -18.43 -3.71 -15.45
CA GLN A 112 -19.39 -2.78 -14.83
C GLN A 112 -18.73 -1.50 -14.32
N ILE A 113 -17.54 -1.60 -13.72
CA ILE A 113 -16.76 -0.43 -13.28
C ILE A 113 -16.36 0.42 -14.49
N ILE A 114 -15.86 -0.21 -15.56
CA ILE A 114 -15.51 0.48 -16.81
C ILE A 114 -16.73 1.21 -17.40
N ASP A 115 -17.87 0.53 -17.50
CA ASP A 115 -19.12 1.15 -17.97
C ASP A 115 -19.55 2.33 -17.08
N ALA A 116 -19.44 2.18 -15.76
CA ALA A 116 -19.80 3.22 -14.82
C ALA A 116 -18.91 4.47 -14.94
N LEU A 117 -17.60 4.28 -15.08
CA LEU A 117 -16.65 5.38 -15.29
C LEU A 117 -16.90 6.09 -16.62
N ASN A 118 -17.07 5.34 -17.71
CA ASN A 118 -17.24 5.91 -19.05
C ASN A 118 -18.57 6.64 -19.26
N HIS A 119 -19.62 6.28 -18.50
CA HIS A 119 -20.94 6.88 -18.61
C HIS A 119 -21.36 7.71 -17.40
N ASN A 120 -20.42 7.99 -16.48
CA ASN A 120 -20.69 8.72 -15.23
C ASN A 120 -21.88 8.14 -14.43
N ARG A 121 -21.95 6.82 -14.33
CA ARG A 121 -22.98 6.10 -13.56
C ARG A 121 -22.48 5.79 -12.15
N PRO A 122 -23.38 5.50 -11.20
CA PRO A 122 -22.97 5.01 -9.88
C PRO A 122 -22.09 3.77 -10.00
N LEU A 123 -20.95 3.78 -9.30
CA LEU A 123 -20.05 2.64 -9.23
C LEU A 123 -20.71 1.45 -8.50
N PRO A 124 -20.49 0.21 -8.96
CA PRO A 124 -20.99 -0.96 -8.25
C PRO A 124 -20.30 -1.11 -6.89
N GLU A 125 -20.94 -1.82 -5.96
CA GLU A 125 -20.26 -2.22 -4.73
C GLU A 125 -19.19 -3.26 -5.04
N PHE A 126 -17.98 -3.03 -4.54
CA PHE A 126 -16.90 -4.00 -4.62
C PHE A 126 -16.07 -4.00 -3.35
N LYS A 127 -15.52 -5.17 -3.02
CA LYS A 127 -14.61 -5.38 -1.89
C LYS A 127 -13.23 -5.68 -2.44
N THR A 128 -12.22 -5.05 -1.87
CA THR A 128 -10.82 -5.44 -2.06
C THR A 128 -10.40 -6.24 -0.84
N GLU A 129 -9.53 -7.22 -1.05
CA GLU A 129 -9.01 -8.04 0.04
C GLU A 129 -7.92 -7.27 0.81
N ASP A 130 -7.84 -7.47 2.13
CA ASP A 130 -6.80 -6.86 2.96
C ASP A 130 -5.51 -7.70 2.91
N LYS A 131 -4.93 -7.83 1.71
CA LYS A 131 -3.66 -8.53 1.44
C LYS A 131 -2.45 -7.59 1.61
N LEU A 132 -1.25 -8.12 1.43
CA LEU A 132 -0.01 -7.31 1.43
C LEU A 132 0.19 -6.56 0.11
N GLY A 133 -0.07 -7.22 -1.02
CA GLY A 133 -0.06 -6.64 -2.35
C GLY A 133 -1.40 -6.83 -3.06
N ASP A 134 -1.55 -6.13 -4.18
CA ASP A 134 -2.75 -6.15 -5.03
C ASP A 134 -2.64 -7.20 -6.14
N TYR A 135 -1.41 -7.49 -6.56
CA TYR A 135 -1.10 -8.43 -7.64
C TYR A 135 -0.02 -9.40 -7.22
N SER A 136 -0.28 -10.69 -7.37
CA SER A 136 0.72 -11.72 -7.16
C SER A 136 0.98 -12.52 -8.43
N LYS A 137 2.25 -12.86 -8.64
CA LYS A 137 2.68 -13.67 -9.78
C LYS A 137 3.76 -14.66 -9.35
N PRO A 138 3.47 -15.97 -9.41
CA PRO A 138 4.47 -16.99 -9.14
C PRO A 138 5.38 -17.20 -10.35
N TYR A 139 6.67 -17.37 -10.06
CA TYR A 139 7.72 -17.80 -10.97
C TYR A 139 8.37 -19.08 -10.40
N PRO A 140 9.19 -19.80 -11.18
CA PRO A 140 9.85 -21.01 -10.68
C PRO A 140 10.67 -20.78 -9.40
N ASP A 141 11.42 -19.68 -9.33
CA ASP A 141 12.34 -19.37 -8.23
C ASP A 141 11.90 -18.17 -7.37
N TYR A 142 10.81 -17.49 -7.76
CA TYR A 142 10.33 -16.28 -7.10
C TYR A 142 8.82 -16.31 -6.90
N TYR A 143 8.35 -15.76 -5.79
CA TYR A 143 6.95 -15.46 -5.55
C TYR A 143 6.80 -13.97 -5.32
N THR A 144 6.19 -13.28 -6.28
CA THR A 144 6.06 -11.83 -6.24
C THR A 144 4.73 -11.42 -5.62
N GLU A 145 4.77 -10.45 -4.71
CA GLU A 145 3.63 -9.66 -4.30
C GLU A 145 3.92 -8.20 -4.69
N THR A 146 3.02 -7.60 -5.45
CA THR A 146 3.15 -6.23 -5.96
C THR A 146 2.01 -5.38 -5.44
N ASP A 147 2.36 -4.28 -4.79
CA ASP A 147 1.44 -3.28 -4.26
C ASP A 147 1.39 -2.08 -5.20
N ILE A 148 0.20 -1.70 -5.66
CA ILE A 148 -0.01 -0.68 -6.69
C ILE A 148 -0.31 0.64 -6.00
N LYS A 149 0.57 1.64 -6.17
CA LYS A 149 0.37 2.97 -5.59
C LYS A 149 0.15 4.02 -6.65
N THR A 150 -1.05 4.58 -6.65
CA THR A 150 -1.39 5.71 -7.52
C THR A 150 -1.03 7.04 -6.87
N LYS A 151 -0.31 7.88 -7.61
CA LYS A 151 -0.02 9.27 -7.28
C LYS A 151 -0.59 10.19 -8.36
N VAL A 152 -1.66 10.90 -8.02
CA VAL A 152 -2.13 12.03 -8.84
C VAL A 152 -1.13 13.18 -8.68
N LEU A 153 -0.41 13.52 -9.74
CA LEU A 153 0.82 14.31 -9.68
C LEU A 153 0.58 15.77 -9.28
N PHE A 154 -0.64 16.27 -9.47
CA PHE A 154 -1.08 17.63 -9.12
C PHE A 154 -1.77 17.73 -7.76
N LEU A 155 -1.92 16.62 -7.01
CA LEU A 155 -2.52 16.62 -5.67
C LEU A 155 -1.48 16.34 -4.58
N ASP A 156 -1.57 17.09 -3.47
CA ASP A 156 -0.81 16.83 -2.26
C ASP A 156 -1.45 15.67 -1.49
N GLY A 157 -0.76 14.52 -1.49
CA GLY A 157 -1.27 13.30 -0.90
C GLY A 157 -0.14 12.32 -0.64
N ASN A 158 -0.16 11.74 0.56
CA ASN A 158 0.81 10.77 1.06
C ASN A 158 0.13 9.40 1.12
N PRO A 159 0.32 8.52 0.13
CA PRO A 159 -0.35 7.24 0.11
C PRO A 159 0.18 6.35 1.25
N LYS A 160 -0.72 5.57 1.86
CA LYS A 160 -0.31 4.48 2.76
C LYS A 160 0.52 3.49 1.94
N ALA A 161 1.61 3.00 2.52
CA ALA A 161 2.47 2.02 1.91
C ALA A 161 2.00 0.62 2.32
N TYR A 162 2.56 0.05 3.38
CA TYR A 162 2.27 -1.33 3.81
C TYR A 162 2.16 -1.47 5.33
N ASN A 163 1.58 -2.58 5.77
CA ASN A 163 1.65 -3.01 7.17
C ASN A 163 2.99 -3.69 7.44
N ILE A 164 3.66 -3.30 8.53
CA ILE A 164 5.03 -3.75 8.80
C ILE A 164 5.07 -5.24 9.13
N ASP A 165 4.14 -5.74 9.95
CA ASP A 165 4.11 -7.17 10.31
C ASP A 165 3.80 -8.05 9.08
N LYS A 166 2.84 -7.65 8.23
CA LYS A 166 2.55 -8.37 6.97
C LYS A 166 3.75 -8.39 6.04
N LEU A 167 4.49 -7.28 5.94
CA LEU A 167 5.69 -7.20 5.12
C LEU A 167 6.77 -8.15 5.66
N LEU A 168 7.09 -8.08 6.96
CA LEU A 168 8.15 -8.91 7.56
C LEU A 168 7.79 -10.41 7.50
N GLU A 169 6.52 -10.76 7.69
CA GLU A 169 6.02 -12.13 7.48
C GLU A 169 6.28 -12.60 6.06
N PHE A 170 5.93 -11.79 5.06
CA PHE A 170 6.16 -12.12 3.66
C PHE A 170 7.64 -12.24 3.30
N LEU A 171 8.49 -11.30 3.76
CA LEU A 171 9.93 -11.32 3.49
C LEU A 171 10.64 -12.54 4.11
N SER A 172 10.05 -13.14 5.16
CA SER A 172 10.57 -14.36 5.76
C SER A 172 10.37 -15.64 4.92
N LEU A 173 9.57 -15.56 3.85
CA LEU A 173 9.41 -16.66 2.91
C LEU A 173 10.68 -16.83 2.06
N LYS A 174 10.93 -18.06 1.59
CA LYS A 174 12.18 -18.42 0.91
C LYS A 174 12.38 -17.76 -0.46
N ASP A 175 11.28 -17.47 -1.15
CA ASP A 175 11.20 -17.07 -2.56
C ASP A 175 10.49 -15.72 -2.73
N SER A 176 10.16 -15.04 -1.63
CA SER A 176 9.38 -13.80 -1.69
C SER A 176 10.13 -12.63 -2.29
N ILE A 177 9.44 -11.91 -3.16
CA ILE A 177 9.86 -10.66 -3.79
C ILE A 177 8.73 -9.65 -3.60
N TYR A 178 9.00 -8.55 -2.91
CA TYR A 178 8.01 -7.50 -2.70
C TYR A 178 8.32 -6.28 -3.56
N MET A 179 7.37 -5.94 -4.43
CA MET A 179 7.50 -4.84 -5.39
C MET A 179 6.43 -3.79 -5.16
N ILE A 180 6.77 -2.54 -5.49
CA ILE A 180 5.85 -1.42 -5.52
C ILE A 180 5.69 -0.99 -6.97
N TYR A 181 4.48 -1.04 -7.51
CA TYR A 181 4.16 -0.50 -8.83
C TYR A 181 3.58 0.90 -8.66
N LEU A 182 4.42 1.91 -8.89
CA LEU A 182 4.04 3.31 -8.82
C LEU A 182 3.35 3.71 -10.13
N LEU A 183 2.22 4.40 -10.00
CA LEU A 183 1.45 4.92 -11.12
C LEU A 183 1.20 6.43 -10.93
N GLY A 184 1.88 7.24 -11.72
CA GLY A 184 1.66 8.68 -11.80
C GLY A 184 0.56 9.01 -12.81
N VAL A 185 -0.37 9.88 -12.44
CA VAL A 185 -1.35 10.46 -13.38
C VAL A 185 -1.23 11.98 -13.34
N ASP A 186 -0.95 12.60 -14.48
CA ASP A 186 -0.88 14.07 -14.60
C ASP A 186 -2.27 14.70 -14.83
N GLU A 187 -2.30 16.02 -14.95
CA GLU A 187 -3.53 16.81 -15.16
C GLU A 187 -4.19 16.56 -16.53
N ASP A 188 -3.41 16.12 -17.52
CA ASP A 188 -3.88 15.75 -18.86
C ASP A 188 -4.36 14.29 -18.92
N GLY A 189 -4.28 13.55 -17.80
CA GLY A 189 -4.61 12.13 -17.72
C GLY A 189 -3.52 11.22 -18.30
N ARG A 190 -2.31 11.73 -18.55
CA ARG A 190 -1.18 10.91 -18.99
C ARG A 190 -0.64 10.11 -17.82
N ILE A 191 -0.28 8.87 -18.12
CA ILE A 191 0.17 7.90 -17.14
C ILE A 191 1.68 7.68 -17.29
N VAL A 192 2.38 7.72 -16.16
CA VAL A 192 3.76 7.24 -16.04
C VAL A 192 3.79 6.14 -14.99
N SER A 193 4.42 5.01 -15.30
CA SER A 193 4.52 3.87 -14.39
C SER A 193 5.98 3.53 -14.07
N ARG A 194 6.20 2.97 -12.87
CA ARG A 194 7.47 2.35 -12.47
C ARG A 194 7.24 1.15 -11.59
N LEU A 195 7.92 0.06 -11.89
CA LEU A 195 8.08 -1.07 -10.97
C LEU A 195 9.36 -0.86 -10.16
N CYS A 196 9.22 -0.79 -8.84
CA CYS A 196 10.31 -0.53 -7.91
C CYS A 196 10.43 -1.67 -6.89
N SER A 197 11.64 -2.06 -6.54
CA SER A 197 11.87 -2.89 -5.35
C SER A 197 11.46 -2.11 -4.10
N ALA A 198 10.85 -2.77 -3.12
CA ALA A 198 10.62 -2.15 -1.81
C ALA A 198 11.92 -1.75 -1.10
N PHE A 199 13.07 -2.27 -1.55
CA PHE A 199 14.41 -1.93 -1.07
C PHE A 199 15.09 -0.81 -1.87
N ASP A 200 14.38 -0.15 -2.80
CA ASP A 200 14.91 1.01 -3.51
C ASP A 200 15.23 2.14 -2.51
N PRO A 201 16.48 2.65 -2.45
CA PRO A 201 16.85 3.68 -1.48
C PRO A 201 15.94 4.91 -1.55
N ARG A 202 15.46 5.27 -2.73
CA ARG A 202 14.54 6.40 -2.91
C ARG A 202 13.19 6.13 -2.24
N LEU A 203 12.69 4.88 -2.31
CA LEU A 203 11.46 4.48 -1.63
C LEU A 203 11.65 4.37 -0.12
N ILE A 204 12.78 3.82 0.33
CA ILE A 204 13.13 3.73 1.76
C ILE A 204 13.16 5.14 2.36
N GLU A 205 13.88 6.08 1.74
CA GLU A 205 13.95 7.48 2.19
C GLU A 205 12.58 8.17 2.14
N ALA A 206 11.75 7.83 1.16
CA ALA A 206 10.38 8.31 1.06
C ALA A 206 9.42 7.67 2.07
N THR A 207 9.86 6.74 2.94
CA THR A 207 8.97 5.99 3.82
C THR A 207 8.96 6.52 5.25
N ASN A 208 7.79 6.97 5.70
CA ASN A 208 7.53 7.32 7.10
C ASN A 208 6.85 6.17 7.84
N ILE A 209 7.32 5.86 9.05
CA ILE A 209 6.71 4.85 9.92
C ILE A 209 5.66 5.49 10.81
N GLN A 210 4.42 5.00 10.76
CA GLN A 210 3.30 5.46 11.58
C GLN A 210 2.94 4.46 12.68
N HIS A 211 2.75 4.98 13.89
CA HIS A 211 2.28 4.20 15.02
C HIS A 211 0.78 3.93 14.92
N HIS A 212 0.33 2.80 15.46
CA HIS A 212 -1.07 2.65 15.82
C HIS A 212 -1.37 3.36 17.15
N TRP A 213 -2.58 3.92 17.24
CA TRP A 213 -3.15 4.41 18.49
C TRP A 213 -3.43 3.22 19.44
N ALA A 214 -3.59 3.50 20.73
CA ALA A 214 -3.78 2.50 21.79
C ALA A 214 -4.74 1.37 21.39
N GLY A 215 -4.37 0.12 21.71
CA GLY A 215 -5.20 -1.06 21.41
C GLY A 215 -4.80 -1.91 20.21
N ARG A 216 -3.62 -1.73 19.61
CA ARG A 216 -3.03 -2.68 18.66
C ARG A 216 -1.62 -3.04 19.09
N ASN A 217 -1.33 -4.33 19.17
CA ASN A 217 -0.01 -4.86 19.51
C ASN A 217 0.76 -5.26 18.24
N THR A 218 0.80 -4.36 17.25
CA THR A 218 1.49 -4.56 15.96
C THR A 218 2.51 -3.44 15.74
N ARG A 219 3.48 -3.64 14.84
CA ARG A 219 4.57 -2.69 14.58
C ARG A 219 4.13 -1.37 13.93
N GLY A 220 2.91 -1.32 13.41
CA GLY A 220 2.35 -0.17 12.73
C GLY A 220 2.22 -0.35 11.23
N VAL A 221 2.10 0.78 10.54
CA VAL A 221 2.03 0.87 9.08
C VAL A 221 3.02 1.91 8.60
N THR A 222 3.40 1.84 7.33
CA THR A 222 4.22 2.84 6.68
C THR A 222 3.38 3.74 5.77
N GLN A 223 3.87 4.93 5.50
CA GLN A 223 3.26 5.90 4.60
C GLN A 223 4.36 6.54 3.74
N PHE A 224 4.14 6.63 2.43
CA PHE A 224 5.07 7.30 1.54
C PHE A 224 4.90 8.82 1.58
N VAL A 225 6.01 9.54 1.43
CA VAL A 225 6.06 10.97 1.15
C VAL A 225 5.67 11.19 -0.31
N GLY A 226 4.55 11.87 -0.54
CA GLY A 226 3.97 12.01 -1.88
C GLY A 226 4.84 12.77 -2.87
N SER A 227 5.59 13.79 -2.42
CA SER A 227 6.52 14.53 -3.27
C SER A 227 7.68 13.63 -3.75
N ALA A 228 8.24 12.83 -2.84
CA ALA A 228 9.30 11.89 -3.20
C ALA A 228 8.83 10.83 -4.20
N LEU A 229 7.58 10.34 -4.10
CA LEU A 229 7.02 9.42 -5.11
C LEU A 229 6.91 10.08 -6.49
N ARG A 230 6.54 11.36 -6.56
CA ARG A 230 6.54 12.12 -7.80
C ARG A 230 7.95 12.20 -8.39
N ASP A 231 8.95 12.48 -7.56
CA ASP A 231 10.34 12.57 -8.01
C ASP A 231 10.84 11.21 -8.52
N ILE A 232 10.51 10.10 -7.84
CA ILE A 232 10.83 8.74 -8.29
C ILE A 232 10.19 8.46 -9.67
N LEU A 233 8.90 8.76 -9.83
CA LEU A 233 8.17 8.58 -11.09
C LEU A 233 8.78 9.37 -12.26
N LEU A 234 9.29 10.57 -12.00
CA LEU A 234 9.88 11.45 -13.01
C LEU A 234 11.39 11.25 -13.21
N SER A 235 12.09 10.59 -12.29
CA SER A 235 13.55 10.41 -12.34
C SER A 235 13.99 9.44 -13.43
N ASP A 236 15.09 9.71 -14.13
CA ASP A 236 15.67 8.70 -15.02
C ASP A 236 16.33 7.58 -14.22
N GLY A 237 16.32 6.36 -14.76
CA GLY A 237 17.04 5.22 -14.20
C GLY A 237 16.16 4.12 -13.58
N PRO A 238 16.65 2.87 -13.59
CA PRO A 238 15.92 1.73 -13.08
C PRO A 238 15.78 1.80 -11.55
N THR A 239 15.00 0.88 -11.00
CA THR A 239 15.09 0.57 -9.57
C THR A 239 16.42 -0.12 -9.27
N GLY A 240 16.96 0.10 -8.08
CA GLY A 240 18.22 -0.48 -7.63
C GLY A 240 18.21 -0.67 -6.13
N ILE A 241 19.12 -1.47 -5.59
CA ILE A 241 19.19 -1.77 -4.17
C ILE A 241 20.56 -1.35 -3.64
N ASN A 242 20.57 -0.68 -2.49
CA ASN A 242 21.76 -0.52 -1.67
C ASN A 242 21.58 -1.41 -0.45
N GLN A 243 22.40 -2.46 -0.34
CA GLN A 243 22.21 -3.49 0.69
C GLN A 243 22.32 -2.90 2.11
N ASP A 244 23.26 -2.00 2.36
CA ASP A 244 23.44 -1.37 3.68
C ASP A 244 22.18 -0.59 4.09
N ILE A 245 21.65 0.25 3.19
CA ILE A 245 20.41 1.00 3.43
C ILE A 245 19.22 0.06 3.64
N ALA A 246 19.13 -1.03 2.87
CA ALA A 246 18.06 -1.99 2.99
C ALA A 246 18.11 -2.75 4.33
N TYR A 247 19.29 -3.18 4.77
CA TYR A 247 19.48 -3.85 6.05
C TYR A 247 19.19 -2.92 7.24
N ASP A 248 19.70 -1.69 7.21
CA ASP A 248 19.39 -0.69 8.23
C ASP A 248 17.89 -0.44 8.33
N PHE A 249 17.21 -0.35 7.18
CA PHE A 249 15.76 -0.18 7.14
C PHE A 249 15.03 -1.39 7.72
N LEU A 250 15.42 -2.62 7.37
CA LEU A 250 14.85 -3.85 7.93
C LEU A 250 15.04 -3.93 9.45
N ASP A 251 16.19 -3.54 9.98
CA ASP A 251 16.42 -3.48 11.42
C ASP A 251 15.51 -2.47 12.11
N VAL A 252 15.32 -1.29 11.53
CA VAL A 252 14.34 -0.30 12.02
C VAL A 252 12.93 -0.90 12.05
N LEU A 253 12.53 -1.62 11.00
CA LEU A 253 11.22 -2.26 10.94
C LEU A 253 11.08 -3.40 11.97
N MET A 254 12.08 -4.25 12.14
CA MET A 254 12.02 -5.40 13.05
C MET A 254 12.03 -5.01 14.52
N ASN A 255 12.76 -3.95 14.87
CA ASN A 255 12.96 -3.47 16.24
C ASN A 255 11.88 -2.51 16.75
N ARG A 256 10.99 -2.03 15.87
CA ARG A 256 9.65 -1.56 16.26
C ARG A 256 8.90 -2.68 16.96
#